data_AF-A0A8H4M3B9-F1
#
_entry.id   AF-A0A8H4M3B9-F1
#
_cell.length_a   1.000
_cell.length_b   1.000
_cell.length_c   1.000
_cell.angle_alpha   90.00
_cell.angle_beta   90.00
_cell.angle_gamma   90.00
#
_symmetry.space_group_name_H-M   'P 1'
#
loop_
_entity.id
_entity.type
_entity.pdbx_description
1 polymer ?
#
loop_
_entity_poly.entity_id
_entity_poly.type
_entity_poly.pdbx_seq_one_letter_code
_entity_poly.pdbx_strand_id
1 'polypeptide(L)'
;MTITQELVKDKAAEDSGRPSSEQPPGYDQIDEQPSTIPPLNLSYNAGPPVSTTVTRDQCVAHLKLIAALADLRDSVAGNNGLFGLHDPPQTEFPDHVDEVRARMREKRWAVYTARAVDRYTKWWETCVPSNRPCARLKDLEDESYDHITQGNHLLSWSKDSLPPLDVLMVWHAHMLNPRAFLEDCIRSGKMSLWAGGFPWETINGCIDNRTLEYDAGDRARVHFNGMTRFAWDNLHDPLEKLIECPACENTVSVPWTRGRISLPIQTAFDKFDGYADKDFNVKCSKCSSTIDHELLRVRKFRRDVLDWLEEKVPMPGTLYNLRGIPESIRGSRTRQHSTFPNRFVETLGNDLLDCTDARQARCTTVSQLRDQLENKLKDLQIMRLANNGKPLREDGVAFRRMMSHYWNNTGPFALDLVGAVIRQGTFVQKMDNIDWLHSPTVMATMDRLIRKYHVFFHIMASNPRRMAVPTLDVDLAWHTHQLAPQRIGSPMASNGPARYTGS
;
A
#
# COMPACT_ATOMS: atom_id res chain seq x y z
N MET A 1 5.07 -69.64 -25.81
CA MET A 1 5.04 -69.53 -27.28
C MET A 1 5.15 -68.04 -27.60
N THR A 2 6.33 -67.41 -27.56
CA THR A 2 7.55 -67.58 -28.38
C THR A 2 7.43 -66.82 -29.70
N ILE A 3 8.13 -65.65 -29.76
CA ILE A 3 8.97 -65.14 -30.89
C ILE A 3 8.19 -64.72 -32.18
N THR A 4 8.44 -63.61 -32.91
CA THR A 4 9.65 -62.97 -33.50
C THR A 4 9.22 -61.57 -34.01
N GLN A 5 9.95 -60.46 -33.86
CA GLN A 5 11.05 -59.99 -34.73
C GLN A 5 10.80 -60.15 -36.24
N GLU A 6 10.45 -59.06 -36.93
CA GLU A 6 10.93 -58.73 -38.28
C GLU A 6 10.37 -57.36 -38.70
N LEU A 7 11.26 -56.37 -38.79
CA LEU A 7 11.24 -55.24 -39.75
C LEU A 7 12.46 -54.34 -39.43
N VAL A 8 13.64 -54.95 -39.54
CA VAL A 8 14.92 -54.25 -39.72
C VAL A 8 15.58 -54.90 -40.92
N LYS A 9 15.50 -54.24 -42.08
CA LYS A 9 16.44 -54.28 -43.20
C LYS A 9 15.83 -53.52 -44.37
N ASP A 10 16.42 -52.36 -44.66
CA ASP A 10 16.71 -51.85 -46.01
C ASP A 10 16.71 -50.32 -46.00
N LYS A 11 17.89 -49.75 -45.71
CA LYS A 11 18.55 -48.74 -46.56
C LYS A 11 19.76 -48.17 -45.84
N ALA A 12 20.91 -48.81 -46.07
CA ALA A 12 22.22 -48.19 -45.97
C ALA A 12 22.93 -48.46 -47.30
N ALA A 13 23.00 -47.44 -48.16
CA ALA A 13 24.03 -47.26 -49.18
C ALA A 13 23.86 -45.87 -49.81
N GLU A 14 24.98 -45.18 -49.99
CA GLU A 14 25.17 -43.89 -50.69
C GLU A 14 24.82 -42.61 -49.90
N ASP A 15 25.81 -42.10 -49.15
CA ASP A 15 26.52 -40.89 -49.60
C ASP A 15 27.82 -40.70 -48.81
N SER A 16 28.92 -41.11 -49.42
CA SER A 16 30.29 -40.94 -48.94
C SER A 16 30.87 -39.64 -49.52
N GLY A 17 30.89 -38.58 -48.72
CA GLY A 17 31.61 -37.36 -49.10
C GLY A 17 31.27 -36.14 -48.25
N ARG A 18 31.80 -36.03 -47.02
CA ARG A 18 31.96 -34.73 -46.33
C ARG A 18 33.06 -34.80 -45.27
N PRO A 19 33.92 -33.76 -45.16
CA PRO A 19 35.08 -33.77 -44.28
C PRO A 19 34.68 -33.71 -42.81
N SER A 20 35.27 -34.62 -42.04
CA SER A 20 35.27 -34.62 -40.58
C SER A 20 36.25 -33.56 -40.08
N SER A 21 35.76 -32.49 -39.44
CA SER A 21 36.22 -31.99 -38.13
C SER A 21 35.79 -30.54 -37.89
N GLU A 22 34.57 -30.33 -37.44
CA GLU A 22 34.27 -29.19 -36.55
C GLU A 22 33.49 -29.79 -35.38
N GLN A 23 34.21 -30.04 -34.28
CA GLN A 23 33.55 -30.24 -32.99
C GLN A 23 32.69 -29.00 -32.72
N PRO A 24 31.45 -29.16 -32.21
CA PRO A 24 30.74 -28.02 -31.66
C PRO A 24 31.66 -27.37 -30.61
N PRO A 25 31.75 -26.04 -30.54
CA PRO A 25 32.59 -25.39 -29.54
C PRO A 25 32.21 -25.93 -28.17
N GLY A 26 33.22 -26.32 -27.40
CA GLY A 26 33.03 -26.72 -26.01
C GLY A 26 32.25 -25.61 -25.31
N TYR A 27 31.25 -26.00 -24.52
CA TYR A 27 30.70 -25.12 -23.51
C TYR A 27 31.80 -24.94 -22.46
N ASP A 28 32.79 -24.11 -22.79
CA ASP A 28 33.61 -23.48 -21.76
C ASP A 28 32.62 -22.84 -20.81
N GLN A 29 32.70 -23.23 -19.54
CA GLN A 29 32.04 -22.54 -18.46
C GLN A 29 32.46 -21.08 -18.59
N ILE A 30 31.58 -20.26 -19.16
CA ILE A 30 31.64 -18.83 -18.98
C ILE A 30 31.48 -18.70 -17.48
N ASP A 31 32.59 -18.43 -16.79
CA ASP A 31 32.56 -17.93 -15.43
C ASP A 31 31.49 -16.84 -15.42
N GLU A 32 30.33 -17.12 -14.80
CA GLU A 32 29.24 -16.17 -14.63
C GLU A 32 29.81 -15.04 -13.77
N GLN A 33 30.39 -14.03 -14.42
CA GLN A 33 30.61 -12.76 -13.77
C GLN A 33 29.23 -12.29 -13.31
N PRO A 34 29.03 -12.02 -12.01
CA PRO A 34 27.75 -11.53 -11.52
C PRO A 34 27.40 -10.30 -12.35
N SER A 35 26.25 -10.36 -13.05
CA SER A 35 25.75 -9.29 -13.90
C SER A 35 25.60 -8.05 -13.04
N THR A 36 26.63 -7.19 -13.07
CA THR A 36 26.68 -6.01 -12.21
C THR A 36 25.69 -5.00 -12.78
N ILE A 37 24.75 -4.56 -11.95
CA ILE A 37 23.74 -3.58 -12.35
C ILE A 37 24.46 -2.34 -12.92
N PRO A 38 24.09 -1.89 -14.13
CA PRO A 38 24.76 -0.75 -14.75
C PRO A 38 24.58 0.51 -13.89
N PRO A 39 25.55 1.45 -13.90
CA PRO A 39 25.40 2.73 -13.22
C PRO A 39 24.13 3.45 -13.69
N LEU A 40 23.26 3.79 -12.73
CA LEU A 40 21.97 4.43 -13.00
C LEU A 40 22.08 5.93 -12.91
N ASN A 41 21.41 6.63 -13.83
CA ASN A 41 21.37 8.08 -13.85
C ASN A 41 20.01 8.62 -13.38
N LEU A 42 19.87 8.83 -12.07
CA LEU A 42 18.61 9.18 -11.41
C LEU A 42 18.42 10.69 -11.19
N SER A 43 19.43 11.51 -11.52
CA SER A 43 19.37 12.97 -11.42
C SER A 43 18.55 13.60 -12.56
N TYR A 44 18.36 12.88 -13.67
CA TYR A 44 17.60 13.36 -14.82
C TYR A 44 16.11 13.14 -14.62
N ASN A 45 15.36 14.24 -14.65
CA ASN A 45 13.92 14.20 -14.76
C ASN A 45 13.53 13.68 -16.16
N ALA A 46 12.51 12.83 -16.28
CA ALA A 46 12.19 12.11 -17.53
C ALA A 46 11.87 13.01 -18.75
N GLY A 47 11.81 14.34 -18.56
CA GLY A 47 11.35 15.33 -19.52
C GLY A 47 10.02 15.96 -19.08
N PRO A 48 9.35 16.73 -19.96
CA PRO A 48 8.03 17.29 -19.66
C PRO A 48 7.02 16.19 -19.29
N PRO A 49 6.18 16.38 -18.24
CA PRO A 49 5.16 15.41 -17.83
C PRO A 49 4.09 15.10 -18.91
N VAL A 50 4.04 15.91 -19.97
CA VAL A 50 3.11 15.75 -21.10
C VAL A 50 3.63 14.73 -22.11
N SER A 51 4.96 14.57 -22.23
CA SER A 51 5.60 13.73 -23.24
C SER A 51 6.27 12.48 -22.67
N THR A 52 6.56 12.46 -21.37
CA THR A 52 7.34 11.40 -20.72
C THR A 52 6.78 11.10 -19.33
N THR A 53 6.77 9.82 -18.95
CA THR A 53 6.20 9.38 -17.68
C THR A 53 7.28 8.97 -16.69
N VAL A 54 8.08 7.97 -17.06
CA VAL A 54 9.18 7.39 -16.26
C VAL A 54 10.45 7.26 -17.08
N THR A 55 11.62 7.20 -16.43
CA THR A 55 12.89 6.85 -17.09
C THR A 55 13.20 5.36 -16.95
N ARG A 56 14.03 4.84 -17.85
CA ARG A 56 14.55 3.47 -17.72
C ARG A 56 15.34 3.26 -16.42
N ASP A 57 16.13 4.24 -16.02
CA ASP A 57 16.93 4.21 -14.79
C ASP A 57 16.04 4.14 -13.55
N GLN A 58 14.92 4.87 -13.52
CA GLN A 58 13.92 4.77 -12.44
C GLN A 58 13.30 3.37 -12.38
N CYS A 59 12.97 2.77 -13.53
CA CYS A 59 12.44 1.40 -13.56
C CYS A 59 13.47 0.37 -13.05
N VAL A 60 14.77 0.51 -13.35
CA VAL A 60 15.82 -0.37 -12.80
C VAL A 60 15.99 -0.14 -11.30
N ALA A 61 16.01 1.11 -10.84
CA ALA A 61 16.06 1.43 -9.40
C ALA A 61 14.85 0.84 -8.65
N HIS A 62 13.68 0.82 -9.29
CA HIS A 62 12.50 0.19 -8.75
C HIS A 62 12.63 -1.34 -8.69
N LEU A 63 13.19 -2.00 -9.71
CA LEU A 63 13.51 -3.43 -9.65
C LEU A 63 14.45 -3.76 -8.49
N LYS A 64 15.49 -2.94 -8.27
CA LYS A 64 16.38 -3.10 -7.12
C LYS A 64 15.65 -3.06 -5.79
N LEU A 65 14.76 -2.08 -5.61
CA LEU A 65 13.95 -2.00 -4.39
C LEU A 65 13.04 -3.22 -4.26
N ILE A 66 12.39 -3.64 -5.34
CA ILE A 66 11.51 -4.82 -5.35
C ILE A 66 12.25 -6.08 -4.89
N ALA A 67 13.46 -6.31 -5.40
CA ALA A 67 14.28 -7.45 -4.99
C ALA A 67 14.66 -7.37 -3.50
N ALA A 68 15.11 -6.21 -3.01
CA ALA A 68 15.37 -6.02 -1.57
C ALA A 68 14.12 -6.27 -0.70
N LEU A 69 12.92 -5.95 -1.20
CA LEU A 69 11.66 -6.24 -0.51
C LEU A 69 11.27 -7.72 -0.58
N ALA A 70 11.63 -8.43 -1.65
CA ALA A 70 11.45 -9.87 -1.77
C ALA A 70 12.34 -10.61 -0.76
N ASP A 71 13.63 -10.26 -0.69
CA ASP A 71 14.59 -10.80 0.29
C ASP A 71 14.14 -10.55 1.73
N LEU A 72 13.66 -9.33 2.02
CA LEU A 72 13.11 -9.01 3.34
C LEU A 72 11.94 -9.94 3.70
N ARG A 73 11.02 -10.16 2.76
CA ARG A 73 9.87 -11.04 2.97
C ARG A 73 10.32 -12.48 3.21
N ASP A 74 11.21 -13.00 2.38
CA ASP A 74 11.65 -14.38 2.47
C ASP A 74 12.45 -14.64 3.75
N SER A 75 13.30 -13.70 4.16
CA SER A 75 14.01 -13.72 5.44
C SER A 75 13.04 -13.77 6.63
N VAL A 76 12.06 -12.84 6.69
CA VAL A 76 11.09 -12.77 7.79
C VAL A 76 10.16 -13.99 7.80
N ALA A 77 9.63 -14.37 6.64
CA ALA A 77 8.69 -15.48 6.53
C ALA A 77 9.38 -16.82 6.82
N GLY A 78 10.65 -16.98 6.42
CA GLY A 78 11.48 -18.16 6.66
C GLY A 78 12.02 -18.29 8.09
N ASN A 79 12.03 -17.21 8.88
CA ASN A 79 12.57 -17.23 10.25
C ASN A 79 11.64 -17.96 11.23
N ASN A 80 11.90 -19.24 11.45
CA ASN A 80 11.12 -20.10 12.33
C ASN A 80 11.16 -19.62 13.80
N GLY A 81 9.99 -19.51 14.43
CA GLY A 81 9.84 -19.08 15.82
C GLY A 81 9.71 -17.56 16.00
N LEU A 82 9.84 -16.78 14.93
CA LEU A 82 9.61 -15.34 14.99
C LEU A 82 8.19 -15.03 15.49
N PHE A 83 8.07 -14.10 16.45
CA PHE A 83 6.81 -13.76 17.12
C PHE A 83 6.15 -14.92 17.90
N GLY A 84 6.92 -15.95 18.27
CA GLY A 84 6.39 -17.18 18.87
C GLY A 84 5.65 -18.09 17.88
N LEU A 85 5.78 -17.82 16.58
CA LEU A 85 5.16 -18.58 15.50
C LEU A 85 6.12 -19.66 14.99
N HIS A 86 6.00 -20.85 15.57
CA HIS A 86 6.84 -22.00 15.22
C HIS A 86 6.20 -22.85 14.11
N ASP A 87 7.02 -23.30 13.17
CA ASP A 87 6.64 -24.33 12.22
C ASP A 87 6.30 -25.61 12.99
N PRO A 88 5.17 -26.27 12.67
CA PRO A 88 4.77 -27.44 13.42
C PRO A 88 5.71 -28.63 13.14
N PRO A 89 5.90 -29.52 14.12
CA PRO A 89 6.62 -30.76 13.90
C PRO A 89 5.85 -31.66 12.91
N GLN A 90 6.57 -32.45 12.11
CA GLN A 90 5.98 -33.38 11.13
C GLN A 90 4.97 -34.35 11.75
N THR A 91 5.12 -34.66 13.03
CA THR A 91 4.26 -35.57 13.79
C THR A 91 2.88 -34.99 14.12
N GLU A 92 2.72 -33.67 14.12
CA GLU A 92 1.45 -33.02 14.52
C GLU A 92 0.46 -32.91 13.35
N PHE A 93 0.96 -32.80 12.11
CA PHE A 93 0.14 -32.65 10.90
C PHE A 93 0.69 -33.44 9.69
N PRO A 94 0.83 -34.78 9.77
CA PRO A 94 1.55 -35.58 8.78
C PRO A 94 1.02 -35.41 7.34
N ASP A 95 -0.28 -35.29 7.16
CA ASP A 95 -0.91 -35.17 5.84
C ASP A 95 -0.91 -33.73 5.27
N HIS A 96 -0.51 -32.73 6.07
CA HIS A 96 -0.66 -31.31 5.75
C HIS A 96 0.56 -30.44 6.07
N VAL A 97 1.74 -31.03 6.36
CA VAL A 97 2.92 -30.31 6.86
C VAL A 97 3.30 -29.11 5.99
N ASP A 98 3.37 -29.28 4.66
CA ASP A 98 3.79 -28.22 3.74
C ASP A 98 2.79 -27.07 3.65
N GLU A 99 1.50 -27.40 3.65
CA GLU A 99 0.42 -26.39 3.65
C GLU A 99 0.44 -25.60 4.95
N VAL A 100 0.55 -26.28 6.10
CA VAL A 100 0.62 -25.61 7.41
C VAL A 100 1.87 -24.74 7.51
N ARG A 101 3.02 -25.22 7.03
CA ARG A 101 4.25 -24.42 6.98
C ARG A 101 4.08 -23.17 6.11
N ALA A 102 3.48 -23.30 4.93
CA ALA A 102 3.20 -22.15 4.07
C ALA A 102 2.31 -21.11 4.78
N ARG A 103 1.24 -21.57 5.46
CA ARG A 103 0.36 -20.70 6.26
C ARG A 103 1.09 -20.01 7.41
N MET A 104 2.01 -20.70 8.08
CA MET A 104 2.83 -20.11 9.15
C MET A 104 3.79 -19.03 8.63
N ARG A 105 4.39 -19.25 7.46
CA ARG A 105 5.21 -18.23 6.76
C ARG A 105 4.40 -16.98 6.43
N GLU A 106 3.20 -17.16 5.86
CA GLU A 106 2.26 -16.06 5.58
C GLU A 106 1.86 -15.32 6.85
N LYS A 107 1.63 -16.05 7.95
CA LYS A 107 1.28 -15.47 9.25
C LYS A 107 2.40 -14.62 9.81
N ARG A 108 3.65 -15.10 9.81
CA ARG A 108 4.83 -14.32 10.22
C ARG A 108 4.96 -13.03 9.42
N TRP A 109 4.79 -13.12 8.09
CA TRP A 109 4.81 -11.95 7.22
C TRP A 109 3.70 -10.94 7.52
N ALA A 110 2.47 -11.41 7.79
CA ALA A 110 1.35 -10.55 8.13
C ALA A 110 1.60 -9.79 9.45
N VAL A 111 2.14 -10.46 10.48
CA VAL A 111 2.51 -9.83 11.74
C VAL A 111 3.61 -8.78 11.55
N TYR A 112 4.66 -9.12 10.81
CA TYR A 112 5.74 -8.18 10.47
C TYR A 112 5.22 -6.93 9.75
N THR A 113 4.32 -7.13 8.78
CA THR A 113 3.70 -6.04 8.02
C THR A 113 2.86 -5.13 8.92
N ALA A 114 2.07 -5.69 9.84
CA ALA A 114 1.29 -4.92 10.79
C ALA A 114 2.19 -4.02 11.68
N ARG A 115 3.34 -4.56 12.12
CA ARG A 115 4.37 -3.81 12.86
C ARG A 115 4.99 -2.70 12.01
N ALA A 116 5.32 -3.01 10.75
CA ALA A 116 5.89 -2.03 9.81
C ALA A 116 4.94 -0.85 9.56
N VAL A 117 3.63 -1.10 9.47
CA VAL A 117 2.62 -0.03 9.30
C VAL A 117 2.53 0.85 10.54
N ASP A 118 2.67 0.30 11.74
CA ASP A 118 2.71 1.09 12.98
C ASP A 118 3.95 1.98 13.05
N ARG A 119 5.11 1.43 12.69
CA ARG A 119 6.37 2.16 12.54
C ARG A 119 6.28 3.26 11.49
N TYR A 120 5.66 2.97 10.34
CA TYR A 120 5.39 3.96 9.28
C TYR A 120 4.45 5.07 9.76
N THR A 121 3.39 4.73 10.51
CA THR A 121 2.47 5.72 11.08
C THR A 121 3.23 6.69 11.96
N LYS A 122 4.09 6.18 12.85
CA LYS A 122 4.89 7.02 13.71
C LYS A 122 5.90 7.88 12.94
N TRP A 123 6.60 7.28 11.98
CA TRP A 123 7.54 8.00 11.10
C TRP A 123 6.83 9.12 10.31
N TRP A 124 5.64 8.86 9.78
CA TRP A 124 4.81 9.87 9.10
C TRP A 124 4.48 11.05 10.03
N GLU A 125 4.14 10.78 11.29
CA GLU A 125 3.82 11.81 12.27
C GLU A 125 5.04 12.62 12.70
N THR A 126 6.19 11.97 12.96
CA THR A 126 7.33 12.61 13.63
C THR A 126 8.46 13.04 12.69
N CYS A 127 8.66 12.34 11.58
CA CYS A 127 9.81 12.54 10.70
C CYS A 127 9.45 13.27 9.40
N VAL A 128 8.21 13.16 8.92
CA VAL A 128 7.79 13.85 7.70
C VAL A 128 7.32 15.26 8.04
N PRO A 129 7.95 16.31 7.47
CA PRO A 129 7.60 17.69 7.80
C PRO A 129 6.21 18.06 7.27
N SER A 130 5.41 18.69 8.12
CA SER A 130 4.19 19.37 7.71
C SER A 130 4.53 20.79 7.25
N ASN A 131 4.46 21.04 5.94
CA ASN A 131 4.77 22.33 5.33
C ASN A 131 3.57 23.28 5.29
N ARG A 132 2.40 22.83 5.78
CA ARG A 132 1.20 23.64 5.93
C ARG A 132 0.31 23.12 7.07
N PRO A 133 -0.64 23.93 7.56
CA PRO A 133 -1.65 23.46 8.52
C PRO A 133 -2.51 22.33 7.93
N CYS A 134 -3.15 21.56 8.82
CA CYS A 134 -4.19 20.60 8.45
C CYS A 134 -5.30 21.31 7.66
N ALA A 135 -5.76 20.68 6.56
CA ALA A 135 -6.82 21.23 5.73
C ALA A 135 -8.15 21.33 6.50
N ARG A 136 -8.78 22.50 6.41
CA ARG A 136 -10.06 22.84 7.05
C ARG A 136 -11.10 23.23 6.00
N LEU A 137 -12.38 23.29 6.39
CA LEU A 137 -13.47 23.71 5.49
C LEU A 137 -13.17 25.02 4.76
N LYS A 138 -12.65 26.03 5.48
CA LYS A 138 -12.29 27.34 4.90
C LYS A 138 -11.29 27.23 3.73
N ASP A 139 -10.40 26.23 3.76
CA ASP A 139 -9.42 26.03 2.70
C ASP A 139 -10.12 25.48 1.46
N LEU A 140 -11.10 24.58 1.61
CA LEU A 140 -11.90 24.06 0.49
C LEU A 140 -12.80 25.13 -0.15
N GLU A 141 -13.20 26.15 0.64
CA GLU A 141 -14.00 27.28 0.17
C GLU A 141 -13.16 28.36 -0.52
N ASP A 142 -11.84 28.33 -0.35
CA ASP A 142 -10.90 29.26 -0.99
C ASP A 142 -10.60 28.80 -2.43
N GLU A 143 -10.46 29.77 -3.35
CA GLU A 143 -10.15 29.48 -4.76
C GLU A 143 -8.73 28.93 -4.95
N SER A 144 -7.80 29.23 -4.04
CA SER A 144 -6.45 28.68 -4.05
C SER A 144 -6.41 27.16 -3.91
N TYR A 145 -7.50 26.53 -3.42
CA TYR A 145 -7.60 25.08 -3.32
C TYR A 145 -7.58 24.37 -4.68
N ASP A 146 -8.04 25.03 -5.76
CA ASP A 146 -7.93 24.52 -7.14
C ASP A 146 -6.47 24.25 -7.54
N HIS A 147 -5.53 24.93 -6.86
CA HIS A 147 -4.10 24.85 -7.11
C HIS A 147 -3.34 24.15 -5.98
N ILE A 148 -4.00 23.42 -5.08
CA ILE A 148 -3.37 22.78 -3.92
C ILE A 148 -2.22 21.82 -4.28
N THR A 149 -2.30 21.20 -5.45
CA THR A 149 -1.25 20.30 -5.96
C THR A 149 -0.10 21.04 -6.65
N GLN A 150 -0.29 22.31 -7.03
CA GLN A 150 0.65 23.09 -7.83
C GLN A 150 1.59 23.93 -6.95
N GLY A 151 2.80 24.21 -7.44
CA GLY A 151 3.73 25.16 -6.80
C GLY A 151 4.28 24.73 -5.44
N ASN A 152 4.09 23.47 -5.04
CA ASN A 152 4.61 22.96 -3.77
C ASN A 152 6.14 22.80 -3.82
N HIS A 153 6.84 23.20 -2.75
CA HIS A 153 8.26 22.94 -2.58
C HIS A 153 8.53 21.43 -2.49
N LEU A 154 9.50 20.93 -3.27
CA LEU A 154 9.86 19.51 -3.28
C LEU A 154 10.60 19.15 -1.99
N LEU A 155 10.12 18.15 -1.25
CA LEU A 155 10.89 17.59 -0.15
C LEU A 155 12.09 16.82 -0.70
N SER A 156 13.30 17.27 -0.37
CA SER A 156 14.53 16.57 -0.69
C SER A 156 14.93 15.64 0.46
N TRP A 157 15.35 14.42 0.12
CA TRP A 157 15.74 13.40 1.09
C TRP A 157 17.24 13.21 1.08
N SER A 158 17.86 13.35 2.26
CA SER A 158 19.24 12.93 2.49
C SER A 158 19.29 11.45 2.88
N LYS A 159 20.46 10.80 2.70
CA LYS A 159 20.69 9.43 3.18
C LYS A 159 20.36 9.31 4.67
N ASP A 160 20.76 10.30 5.46
CA ASP A 160 20.59 10.33 6.92
C ASP A 160 19.14 10.51 7.39
N SER A 161 18.22 10.86 6.49
CA SER A 161 16.80 11.04 6.81
C SER A 161 15.92 9.90 6.30
N LEU A 162 16.48 8.94 5.55
CA LEU A 162 15.70 7.80 5.07
C LEU A 162 15.30 6.86 6.24
N PRO A 163 14.09 6.30 6.20
CA PRO A 163 13.66 5.32 7.19
C PRO A 163 14.17 3.90 6.87
N PRO A 164 14.04 2.94 7.81
CA PRO A 164 14.37 1.53 7.56
C PRO A 164 13.55 0.93 6.41
N LEU A 165 14.03 -0.21 5.87
CA LEU A 165 13.45 -0.85 4.69
C LEU A 165 11.96 -1.22 4.85
N ASP A 166 11.54 -1.63 6.04
CA ASP A 166 10.15 -1.98 6.31
C ASP A 166 9.20 -0.76 6.27
N VAL A 167 9.68 0.40 6.71
CA VAL A 167 8.94 1.67 6.60
C VAL A 167 8.96 2.18 5.15
N LEU A 168 10.08 2.01 4.42
CA LEU A 168 10.12 2.29 2.97
C LEU A 168 9.12 1.43 2.19
N MET A 169 8.98 0.15 2.54
CA MET A 169 8.00 -0.75 1.95
C MET A 169 6.57 -0.24 2.11
N VAL A 170 6.19 0.21 3.32
CA VAL A 170 4.87 0.76 3.58
C VAL A 170 4.68 2.09 2.84
N TRP A 171 5.69 2.95 2.81
CA TRP A 171 5.64 4.21 2.06
C TRP A 171 5.44 3.97 0.56
N HIS A 172 6.18 3.03 -0.02
CA HIS A 172 6.03 2.59 -1.40
C HIS A 172 4.58 2.14 -1.67
N ALA A 173 4.05 1.20 -0.88
CA ALA A 173 2.69 0.70 -1.03
C ALA A 173 1.63 1.80 -0.87
N HIS A 174 1.86 2.78 0.01
CA HIS A 174 0.99 3.94 0.18
C HIS A 174 0.96 4.79 -1.10
N MET A 175 2.12 5.11 -1.68
CA MET A 175 2.21 5.91 -2.92
C MET A 175 1.63 5.20 -4.16
N LEU A 176 1.63 3.87 -4.19
CA LEU A 176 0.94 3.08 -5.23
C LEU A 176 -0.60 3.21 -5.18
N ASN A 177 -1.14 3.98 -4.22
CA ASN A 177 -2.54 4.38 -4.15
C ASN A 177 -2.66 5.92 -4.22
N PRO A 178 -2.49 6.54 -5.40
CA PRO A 178 -2.23 7.98 -5.51
C PRO A 178 -3.31 8.90 -4.93
N ARG A 179 -4.57 8.48 -4.98
CA ARG A 179 -5.70 9.26 -4.43
C ARG A 179 -5.70 9.26 -2.91
N ALA A 180 -5.47 8.09 -2.30
CA ALA A 180 -5.35 7.95 -0.85
C ALA A 180 -4.12 8.71 -0.34
N PHE A 181 -2.97 8.54 -1.01
CA PHE A 181 -1.74 9.25 -0.68
C PHE A 181 -1.89 10.78 -0.79
N LEU A 182 -2.52 11.27 -1.87
CA LEU A 182 -2.83 12.69 -2.03
C LEU A 182 -3.75 13.20 -0.89
N GLU A 183 -4.80 12.46 -0.57
CA GLU A 183 -5.71 12.81 0.51
C GLU A 183 -4.97 12.94 1.84
N ASP A 184 -4.18 11.94 2.21
CA ASP A 184 -3.44 11.92 3.48
C ASP A 184 -2.40 13.05 3.54
N CYS A 185 -1.76 13.38 2.41
CA CYS A 185 -0.87 14.53 2.30
C CYS A 185 -1.60 15.86 2.50
N ILE A 186 -2.80 16.03 1.92
CA ILE A 186 -3.62 17.23 2.10
C ILE A 186 -4.06 17.34 3.57
N ARG A 187 -4.64 16.26 4.13
CA ARG A 187 -5.13 16.21 5.53
C ARG A 187 -4.02 16.51 6.52
N SER A 188 -2.84 15.92 6.32
CA SER A 188 -1.71 16.05 7.24
C SER A 188 -0.82 17.28 6.97
N GLY A 189 -1.14 18.08 5.95
CA GLY A 189 -0.36 19.25 5.54
C GLY A 189 1.06 18.89 5.06
N LYS A 190 1.22 17.75 4.39
CA LYS A 190 2.50 17.18 3.92
C LYS A 190 2.62 17.23 2.38
N MET A 191 2.17 18.32 1.77
CA MET A 191 2.19 18.47 0.30
C MET A 191 3.60 18.55 -0.29
N SER A 192 4.61 18.92 0.50
CA SER A 192 6.01 18.81 0.06
C SER A 192 6.47 17.36 -0.14
N LEU A 193 5.98 16.42 0.67
CA LEU A 193 6.22 14.99 0.47
C LEU A 193 5.56 14.52 -0.82
N TRP A 194 4.29 14.90 -1.03
CA TRP A 194 3.56 14.60 -2.26
C TRP A 194 4.28 15.11 -3.50
N ALA A 195 4.82 16.33 -3.42
CA ALA A 195 5.54 16.97 -4.51
C ALA A 195 6.92 16.37 -4.79
N GLY A 196 7.65 15.97 -3.74
CA GLY A 196 8.99 15.39 -3.86
C GLY A 196 9.01 14.02 -4.53
N GLY A 197 7.91 13.26 -4.44
CA GLY A 197 7.86 11.90 -4.96
C GLY A 197 8.77 10.95 -4.19
N PHE A 198 8.97 9.76 -4.75
CA PHE A 198 9.81 8.74 -4.13
C PHE A 198 11.30 9.03 -4.43
N PRO A 199 12.18 9.12 -3.41
CA PRO A 199 13.55 9.61 -3.57
C PRO A 199 14.48 8.55 -4.15
N TRP A 200 14.30 8.23 -5.44
CA TRP A 200 15.01 7.15 -6.12
C TRP A 200 16.51 7.25 -6.03
N GLU A 201 17.09 8.44 -6.23
CA GLU A 201 18.53 8.64 -6.18
C GLU A 201 19.11 8.25 -4.81
N THR A 202 18.52 8.79 -3.73
CA THR A 202 18.95 8.52 -2.36
C THR A 202 18.74 7.05 -1.97
N ILE A 203 17.59 6.46 -2.32
CA ILE A 203 17.28 5.06 -2.01
C ILE A 203 18.20 4.11 -2.78
N ASN A 204 18.39 4.33 -4.09
CA ASN A 204 19.28 3.53 -4.90
C ASN A 204 20.73 3.56 -4.38
N GLY A 205 21.19 4.72 -3.89
CA GLY A 205 22.51 4.85 -3.26
C GLY A 205 22.64 4.15 -1.90
N CYS A 206 21.53 3.68 -1.33
CA CYS A 206 21.52 2.90 -0.08
C CYS A 206 21.27 1.40 -0.33
N ILE A 207 21.04 0.95 -1.57
CA ILE A 207 20.87 -0.46 -1.91
C ILE A 207 22.11 -0.92 -2.67
N ASP A 208 22.85 -1.87 -2.10
CA ASP A 208 24.04 -2.40 -2.74
C ASP A 208 23.74 -3.06 -4.09
N ASN A 209 24.63 -2.88 -5.07
CA ASN A 209 24.38 -3.35 -6.44
C ASN A 209 24.58 -4.86 -6.63
N ARG A 210 25.11 -5.57 -5.61
CA ARG A 210 25.42 -7.01 -5.70
C ARG A 210 24.59 -7.81 -4.72
N THR A 211 24.60 -7.40 -3.46
CA THR A 211 23.90 -8.07 -2.36
C THR A 211 22.45 -7.64 -2.25
N LEU A 212 22.08 -6.49 -2.84
CA LEU A 212 20.75 -5.86 -2.73
C LEU A 212 20.35 -5.52 -1.29
N GLU A 213 21.31 -5.58 -0.35
CA GLU A 213 21.10 -5.17 1.03
C GLU A 213 20.92 -3.65 1.13
N TYR A 214 19.93 -3.25 1.93
CA TYR A 214 19.63 -1.85 2.19
C TYR A 214 20.39 -1.34 3.44
N ASP A 215 21.21 -0.30 3.27
CA ASP A 215 21.90 0.40 4.35
C ASP A 215 21.90 1.93 4.20
N ALA A 216 21.08 2.59 5.02
CA ALA A 216 21.03 4.04 5.15
C ALA A 216 22.14 4.64 6.06
N GLY A 217 22.97 3.79 6.68
CA GLY A 217 24.05 4.20 7.58
C GLY A 217 23.59 4.59 8.99
N ASP A 218 24.56 4.74 9.89
CA ASP A 218 24.30 4.94 11.33
C ASP A 218 23.59 6.25 11.66
N ARG A 219 23.77 7.30 10.86
CA ARG A 219 23.09 8.58 11.10
C ARG A 219 21.58 8.47 10.89
N ALA A 220 21.14 7.77 9.82
CA ALA A 220 19.73 7.45 9.62
C ALA A 220 19.17 6.58 10.75
N ARG A 221 19.97 5.60 11.20
CA ARG A 221 19.64 4.75 12.35
C ARG A 221 19.37 5.54 13.61
N VAL A 222 20.30 6.41 14.00
CA VAL A 222 20.17 7.25 15.19
C VAL A 222 19.01 8.23 15.06
N HIS A 223 18.85 8.85 13.89
CA HIS A 223 17.75 9.79 13.64
C HIS A 223 16.37 9.11 13.74
N PHE A 224 16.18 7.96 13.08
CA PHE A 224 14.91 7.22 13.15
C PHE A 224 14.58 6.78 14.57
N ASN A 225 15.56 6.21 15.30
CA ASN A 225 15.37 5.76 16.68
C ASN A 225 15.01 6.92 17.60
N GLY A 226 15.72 8.05 17.46
CA GLY A 226 15.50 9.24 18.29
C GLY A 226 14.12 9.88 18.07
N MET A 227 13.67 9.93 16.81
CA MET A 227 12.39 10.58 16.46
C MET A 227 11.17 9.70 16.73
N THR A 228 11.26 8.41 16.41
CA THR A 228 10.10 7.50 16.47
C THR A 228 10.00 6.72 17.78
N ARG A 229 11.13 6.55 18.49
CA ARG A 229 11.29 5.64 19.64
C ARG A 229 11.15 4.15 19.30
N PHE A 230 11.08 3.80 18.02
CA PHE A 230 11.22 2.42 17.56
C PHE A 230 12.69 2.09 17.32
N ALA A 231 13.05 0.81 17.44
CA ALA A 231 14.34 0.32 16.99
C ALA A 231 14.44 0.41 15.47
N TRP A 232 15.66 0.49 14.92
CA TRP A 232 15.84 0.54 13.47
C TRP A 232 15.37 -0.75 12.80
N ASP A 233 15.66 -1.89 13.40
CA ASP A 233 15.14 -3.18 12.95
C ASP A 233 13.78 -3.43 13.63
N ASN A 234 12.78 -3.75 12.82
CA ASN A 234 11.45 -4.16 13.25
C ASN A 234 11.50 -5.30 14.27
N LEU A 235 12.40 -6.26 14.10
CA LEU A 235 12.50 -7.43 14.96
C LEU A 235 12.98 -7.10 16.38
N HIS A 236 13.61 -5.94 16.58
CA HIS A 236 14.07 -5.48 17.89
C HIS A 236 13.01 -4.68 18.67
N ASP A 237 11.88 -4.35 18.06
CA ASP A 237 10.76 -3.74 18.80
C ASP A 237 10.08 -4.76 19.74
N PRO A 238 9.34 -4.31 20.76
CA PRO A 238 8.57 -5.19 21.64
C PRO A 238 7.57 -6.09 20.90
N LEU A 239 7.22 -7.22 21.51
CA LEU A 239 6.20 -8.16 21.02
C LEU A 239 4.77 -7.71 21.36
N GLU A 240 4.65 -6.64 22.14
CA GLU A 240 3.40 -5.99 22.50
C GLU A 240 3.25 -4.63 21.82
N LYS A 241 2.01 -4.29 21.49
CA LYS A 241 1.56 -2.97 21.05
C LYS A 241 0.81 -2.29 22.19
N LEU A 242 1.04 -0.99 22.35
CA LEU A 242 0.22 -0.15 23.20
C LEU A 242 -0.96 0.43 22.39
N ILE A 243 -2.17 0.31 22.93
CA ILE A 243 -3.39 0.90 22.37
C ILE A 243 -4.14 1.68 23.45
N GLU A 244 -4.96 2.64 23.04
CA GLU A 244 -5.84 3.37 23.96
C GLU A 244 -7.23 2.75 24.00
N CYS A 245 -7.77 2.57 25.20
CA CYS A 245 -9.12 2.07 25.39
C CYS A 245 -10.17 3.08 24.89
N PRO A 246 -11.03 2.73 23.91
CA PRO A 246 -12.04 3.65 23.39
C PRO A 246 -13.03 4.21 24.43
N ALA A 247 -13.27 3.50 25.53
CA ALA A 247 -14.23 3.87 26.56
C ALA A 247 -13.66 4.73 27.72
N CYS A 248 -12.38 4.59 28.06
CA CYS A 248 -11.80 5.23 29.24
C CYS A 248 -10.38 5.79 29.04
N GLU A 249 -9.85 5.69 27.82
CA GLU A 249 -8.56 6.22 27.37
C GLU A 249 -7.34 5.63 28.09
N ASN A 250 -7.53 4.60 28.91
CA ASN A 250 -6.43 3.87 29.53
C ASN A 250 -5.59 3.16 28.46
N THR A 251 -4.27 3.29 28.56
CA THR A 251 -3.34 2.53 27.72
C THR A 251 -3.37 1.04 28.09
N VAL A 252 -3.57 0.19 27.09
CA VAL A 252 -3.62 -1.27 27.21
C VAL A 252 -2.47 -1.85 26.38
N SER A 253 -1.69 -2.74 27.00
CA SER A 253 -0.67 -3.52 26.30
C SER A 253 -1.29 -4.79 25.74
N VAL A 254 -1.11 -5.03 24.43
CA VAL A 254 -1.67 -6.19 23.72
C VAL A 254 -0.58 -6.88 22.90
N PRO A 255 -0.52 -8.23 22.85
CA PRO A 255 0.45 -8.90 22.00
C PRO A 255 0.15 -8.63 20.52
N TRP A 256 1.19 -8.56 19.68
CA TRP A 256 1.01 -8.45 18.23
C TRP A 256 0.31 -9.68 17.64
N THR A 257 0.64 -10.87 18.13
CA THR A 257 -0.06 -12.10 17.78
C THR A 257 -0.04 -13.03 18.98
N ARG A 258 -1.10 -13.81 19.16
CA ARG A 258 -1.16 -14.82 20.21
C ARG A 258 -2.14 -15.90 19.80
N GLY A 259 -1.69 -17.14 19.75
CA GLY A 259 -2.54 -18.27 19.41
C GLY A 259 -1.73 -19.50 19.06
N ARG A 260 -2.44 -20.56 18.68
CA ARG A 260 -1.86 -21.81 18.22
C ARG A 260 -2.62 -22.28 17.00
N ILE A 261 -1.89 -22.73 15.98
CA ILE A 261 -2.50 -23.29 14.78
C ILE A 261 -3.32 -24.53 15.14
N SER A 262 -4.51 -24.65 14.55
CA SER A 262 -5.38 -25.80 14.75
C SER A 262 -5.93 -26.32 13.42
N LEU A 263 -6.34 -27.59 13.38
CA LEU A 263 -7.11 -28.11 12.25
C LEU A 263 -8.62 -27.86 12.47
N PRO A 264 -9.41 -27.74 11.39
CA PRO A 264 -8.99 -27.79 9.97
C PRO A 264 -8.25 -26.50 9.52
N ILE A 265 -7.42 -26.60 8.46
CA ILE A 265 -6.53 -25.51 8.01
C ILE A 265 -7.30 -24.25 7.62
N GLN A 266 -8.53 -24.39 7.13
CA GLN A 266 -9.39 -23.28 6.75
C GLN A 266 -9.68 -22.36 7.96
N THR A 267 -9.67 -22.92 9.17
CA THR A 267 -9.88 -22.22 10.45
C THR A 267 -8.59 -22.22 11.29
N ALA A 268 -7.42 -22.34 10.63
CA ALA A 268 -6.13 -22.51 11.30
C ALA A 268 -5.79 -21.40 12.30
N PHE A 269 -6.27 -20.19 12.01
CA PHE A 269 -5.93 -18.99 12.76
C PHE A 269 -7.11 -18.42 13.57
N ASP A 270 -8.26 -19.10 13.65
CA ASP A 270 -9.46 -18.60 14.34
C ASP A 270 -9.28 -18.49 15.86
N LYS A 271 -8.27 -19.16 16.41
CA LYS A 271 -7.90 -19.07 17.84
C LYS A 271 -6.83 -18.01 18.12
N PHE A 272 -6.46 -17.20 17.12
CA PHE A 272 -5.49 -16.13 17.29
C PHE A 272 -6.20 -14.82 17.61
N ASP A 273 -5.75 -14.14 18.67
CA ASP A 273 -6.46 -13.00 19.27
C ASP A 273 -5.57 -11.78 19.58
N GLY A 274 -4.34 -11.75 19.08
CA GLY A 274 -3.45 -10.59 19.14
C GLY A 274 -3.82 -9.50 18.14
N TYR A 275 -3.16 -8.34 18.23
CA TYR A 275 -3.54 -7.14 17.47
C TYR A 275 -3.40 -7.27 15.95
N ALA A 276 -2.50 -8.11 15.43
CA ALA A 276 -2.38 -8.41 14.01
C ALA A 276 -3.27 -9.59 13.58
N ASP A 277 -4.07 -10.14 14.48
CA ASP A 277 -4.95 -11.28 14.25
C ASP A 277 -6.36 -10.80 13.93
N LYS A 278 -7.05 -11.53 13.05
CA LYS A 278 -8.40 -11.15 12.58
C LYS A 278 -9.39 -11.00 13.75
N ASP A 279 -9.31 -11.92 14.71
CA ASP A 279 -10.24 -12.02 15.83
C ASP A 279 -9.68 -11.34 17.10
N PHE A 280 -8.85 -10.30 16.93
CA PHE A 280 -8.30 -9.47 18.01
C PHE A 280 -9.37 -9.11 19.05
N ASN A 281 -9.09 -9.46 20.31
CA ASN A 281 -9.98 -9.18 21.42
C ASN A 281 -9.20 -9.02 22.73
N VAL A 282 -9.42 -7.92 23.45
CA VAL A 282 -8.83 -7.71 24.78
C VAL A 282 -9.81 -7.02 25.73
N LYS A 283 -9.73 -7.31 27.02
CA LYS A 283 -10.45 -6.57 28.06
C LYS A 283 -9.57 -5.46 28.63
N CYS A 284 -10.10 -4.24 28.70
CA CYS A 284 -9.42 -3.13 29.37
C CYS A 284 -9.25 -3.43 30.87
N SER A 285 -8.03 -3.32 31.39
CA SER A 285 -7.74 -3.53 32.82
C SER A 285 -8.41 -2.52 33.76
N LYS A 286 -8.74 -1.31 33.26
CA LYS A 286 -9.34 -0.24 34.05
C LYS A 286 -10.86 -0.28 34.08
N CYS A 287 -11.50 -0.36 32.92
CA CYS A 287 -12.97 -0.28 32.80
C CYS A 287 -13.64 -1.59 32.38
N SER A 288 -12.88 -2.66 32.16
CA SER A 288 -13.36 -3.98 31.72
C SER A 288 -14.09 -4.01 30.37
N SER A 289 -14.12 -2.90 29.62
CA SER A 289 -14.68 -2.90 28.26
C SER A 289 -13.88 -3.81 27.35
N THR A 290 -14.56 -4.59 26.52
CA THR A 290 -13.96 -5.36 25.44
C THR A 290 -13.54 -4.43 24.31
N ILE A 291 -12.31 -4.59 23.83
CA ILE A 291 -11.72 -3.84 22.72
C ILE A 291 -11.40 -4.84 21.61
N ASP A 292 -11.91 -4.57 20.42
CA ASP A 292 -11.63 -5.30 19.18
C ASP A 292 -11.34 -4.31 18.03
N HIS A 293 -11.05 -4.82 16.83
CA HIS A 293 -10.78 -3.97 15.68
C HIS A 293 -11.97 -3.11 15.25
N GLU A 294 -13.20 -3.62 15.39
CA GLU A 294 -14.42 -2.92 14.99
C GLU A 294 -14.66 -1.70 15.87
N LEU A 295 -14.51 -1.84 17.19
CA LEU A 295 -14.64 -0.74 18.13
C LEU A 295 -13.57 0.34 17.90
N LEU A 296 -12.34 -0.05 17.55
CA LEU A 296 -11.28 0.90 17.19
C LEU A 296 -11.62 1.68 15.92
N ARG A 297 -12.25 1.06 14.92
CA ARG A 297 -12.71 1.73 13.69
C ARG A 297 -13.86 2.70 13.96
N VAL A 298 -14.80 2.33 14.83
CA VAL A 298 -15.86 3.24 15.30
C VAL A 298 -15.26 4.42 16.08
N ARG A 299 -14.25 4.17 16.92
CA ARG A 299 -13.52 5.23 17.65
C ARG A 299 -12.77 6.17 16.71
N LYS A 300 -12.24 5.68 15.59
CA LYS A 300 -11.66 6.49 14.51
C LYS A 300 -12.72 7.41 13.90
N PHE A 301 -13.87 6.87 13.47
CA PHE A 301 -14.98 7.68 12.96
C PHE A 301 -15.41 8.76 13.95
N ARG A 302 -15.58 8.39 15.23
CA ARG A 302 -15.91 9.33 16.30
C ARG A 302 -14.94 10.49 16.37
N ARG A 303 -13.62 10.22 16.29
CA ARG A 303 -12.60 11.27 16.32
C ARG A 303 -12.75 12.21 15.14
N ASP A 304 -12.93 11.66 13.94
CA ASP A 304 -13.11 12.48 12.73
C ASP A 304 -14.39 13.35 12.82
N VAL A 305 -15.47 12.85 13.45
CA VAL A 305 -16.68 13.66 13.74
C VAL A 305 -16.36 14.79 14.73
N LEU A 306 -15.61 14.53 15.80
CA LEU A 306 -15.19 15.56 16.76
C LEU A 306 -14.35 16.64 16.07
N ASP A 307 -13.34 16.24 15.30
CA ASP A 307 -12.45 17.14 14.56
C ASP A 307 -13.24 17.99 13.53
N TRP A 308 -14.28 17.43 12.93
CA TRP A 308 -15.19 18.18 12.05
C TRP A 308 -16.06 19.19 12.81
N LEU A 309 -16.64 18.79 13.96
CA LEU A 309 -17.55 19.66 14.72
C LEU A 309 -16.79 20.82 15.40
N GLU A 310 -15.62 20.55 15.96
CA GLU A 310 -14.82 21.50 16.74
C GLU A 310 -13.88 22.33 15.84
N GLU A 311 -13.13 21.67 14.96
CA GLU A 311 -12.03 22.30 14.22
C GLU A 311 -12.32 22.51 12.73
N LYS A 312 -13.47 22.01 12.24
CA LYS A 312 -13.87 22.00 10.83
C LYS A 312 -12.86 21.29 9.92
N VAL A 313 -12.21 20.25 10.45
CA VAL A 313 -11.40 19.33 9.65
C VAL A 313 -12.33 18.43 8.85
N PRO A 314 -12.34 18.48 7.50
CA PRO A 314 -13.28 17.72 6.70
C PRO A 314 -13.24 16.22 7.02
N MET A 315 -14.36 15.53 6.90
CA MET A 315 -14.38 14.06 7.00
C MET A 315 -13.48 13.47 5.89
N PRO A 316 -12.81 12.34 6.14
CA PRO A 316 -12.02 11.69 5.10
C PRO A 316 -12.90 11.33 3.90
N GLY A 317 -12.35 11.37 2.70
CA GLY A 317 -13.05 11.13 1.45
C GLY A 317 -13.87 12.30 0.95
N THR A 318 -13.69 13.51 1.49
CA THR A 318 -14.44 14.72 1.09
C THR A 318 -13.59 15.82 0.45
N LEU A 319 -12.29 15.55 0.22
CA LEU A 319 -11.31 16.55 -0.22
C LEU A 319 -11.17 16.72 -1.75
N TYR A 320 -11.79 15.86 -2.54
CA TYR A 320 -11.68 15.87 -4.00
C TYR A 320 -12.98 15.47 -4.69
N ASN A 321 -13.14 15.87 -5.95
CA ASN A 321 -14.32 15.59 -6.75
C ASN A 321 -14.40 14.10 -7.19
N LEU A 322 -15.41 13.75 -7.99
CA LEU A 322 -15.61 12.37 -8.45
C LEU A 322 -14.47 11.84 -9.35
N ARG A 323 -13.65 12.72 -9.92
CA ARG A 323 -12.49 12.35 -10.74
C ARG A 323 -11.23 12.11 -9.90
N GLY A 324 -11.26 12.42 -8.61
CA GLY A 324 -10.06 12.38 -7.76
C GLY A 324 -9.23 13.66 -7.81
N ILE A 325 -9.81 14.77 -8.28
CA ILE A 325 -9.12 16.06 -8.40
C ILE A 325 -9.61 16.98 -7.27
N PRO A 326 -8.71 17.53 -6.44
CA PRO A 326 -9.05 18.60 -5.50
C PRO A 326 -9.56 19.82 -6.27
N GLU A 327 -10.73 20.34 -5.88
CA GLU A 327 -11.31 21.55 -6.46
C GLU A 327 -12.04 22.33 -5.38
N SER A 328 -12.00 23.66 -5.48
CA SER A 328 -12.69 24.56 -4.58
C SER A 328 -14.20 24.38 -4.69
N ILE A 329 -14.88 24.35 -3.55
CA ILE A 329 -16.34 24.21 -3.47
C ILE A 329 -17.07 25.55 -3.65
N ARG A 330 -16.33 26.65 -3.83
CA ARG A 330 -16.88 27.99 -4.03
C ARG A 330 -17.68 28.08 -5.32
N GLY A 331 -18.82 28.77 -5.26
CA GLY A 331 -19.55 29.24 -6.45
C GLY A 331 -20.30 28.19 -7.28
N SER A 332 -20.27 26.89 -6.93
CA SER A 332 -20.99 25.86 -7.69
C SER A 332 -21.65 24.79 -6.81
N ARG A 333 -22.97 24.65 -6.92
CA ARG A 333 -23.73 23.56 -6.28
C ARG A 333 -23.27 22.17 -6.72
N THR A 334 -22.81 22.00 -7.96
CA THR A 334 -22.35 20.69 -8.45
C THR A 334 -21.00 20.29 -7.82
N ARG A 335 -20.21 21.25 -7.35
CA ARG A 335 -18.94 21.00 -6.65
C ARG A 335 -19.15 20.65 -5.18
N GLN A 336 -20.33 20.93 -4.63
CA GLN A 336 -20.67 20.68 -3.22
C GLN A 336 -21.10 19.24 -2.92
N HIS A 337 -21.17 18.36 -3.94
CA HIS A 337 -21.47 16.94 -3.75
C HIS A 337 -20.35 16.20 -3.00
N SER A 338 -19.09 16.58 -3.21
CA SER A 338 -17.94 15.96 -2.51
C SER A 338 -17.97 16.22 -1.00
N THR A 339 -18.54 17.36 -0.58
CA THR A 339 -18.65 17.77 0.83
C THR A 339 -20.00 17.46 1.46
N PHE A 340 -20.90 16.78 0.74
CA PHE A 340 -22.17 16.30 1.31
C PHE A 340 -21.98 15.54 2.63
N PRO A 341 -21.02 14.60 2.76
CA PRO A 341 -20.86 13.86 4.01
C PRO A 341 -20.54 14.78 5.21
N ASN A 342 -19.79 15.86 5.00
CA ASN A 342 -19.48 16.82 6.06
C ASN A 342 -20.74 17.51 6.59
N ARG A 343 -21.61 18.02 5.70
CA ARG A 343 -22.90 18.64 6.09
C ARG A 343 -23.86 17.64 6.74
N PHE A 344 -23.87 16.41 6.24
CA PHE A 344 -24.68 15.34 6.80
C PHE A 344 -24.26 14.98 8.22
N VAL A 345 -22.95 14.81 8.44
CA VAL A 345 -22.39 14.58 9.78
C VAL A 345 -22.63 15.78 10.70
N GLU A 346 -22.49 17.01 10.20
CA GLU A 346 -22.79 18.23 10.96
C GLU A 346 -24.23 18.27 11.47
N THR A 347 -25.17 17.89 10.60
CA THR A 347 -26.61 17.87 10.93
C THR A 347 -26.93 16.86 12.02
N LEU A 348 -26.24 15.71 12.03
CA LEU A 348 -26.44 14.67 13.04
C LEU A 348 -25.69 14.99 14.34
N GLY A 349 -24.50 15.61 14.25
CA GLY A 349 -23.74 16.15 15.37
C GLY A 349 -23.71 15.26 16.61
N ASN A 350 -24.32 15.74 17.69
CA ASN A 350 -24.38 15.07 18.98
C ASN A 350 -25.05 13.70 18.94
N ASP A 351 -26.02 13.44 18.06
CA ASP A 351 -26.64 12.12 17.92
C ASP A 351 -25.58 11.05 17.57
N LEU A 352 -24.62 11.40 16.70
CA LEU A 352 -23.51 10.50 16.33
C LEU A 352 -22.54 10.34 17.48
N LEU A 353 -22.27 11.41 18.23
CA LEU A 353 -21.41 11.34 19.41
C LEU A 353 -22.06 10.52 20.54
N ASP A 354 -23.37 10.52 20.71
CA ASP A 354 -23.99 9.65 21.72
C ASP A 354 -24.01 8.20 21.25
N CYS A 355 -24.31 7.97 19.97
CA CYS A 355 -24.33 6.65 19.36
C CYS A 355 -22.97 5.94 19.39
N THR A 356 -21.89 6.66 19.10
CA THR A 356 -20.53 6.12 18.96
C THR A 356 -19.73 6.15 20.27
N ASP A 357 -20.36 6.52 21.38
CA ASP A 357 -19.74 6.45 22.70
C ASP A 357 -19.55 4.98 23.11
N ALA A 358 -18.30 4.56 23.22
CA ALA A 358 -17.93 3.20 23.59
C ALA A 358 -18.44 2.79 24.99
N ARG A 359 -18.79 3.75 25.86
CA ARG A 359 -19.38 3.48 27.18
C ARG A 359 -20.85 3.07 27.11
N GLN A 360 -21.55 3.46 26.03
CA GLN A 360 -22.97 3.18 25.86
C GLN A 360 -23.24 1.90 25.05
N ALA A 361 -22.22 1.38 24.35
CA ALA A 361 -22.32 0.17 23.51
C ALA A 361 -23.48 0.18 22.48
N ARG A 362 -23.88 1.36 22.00
CA ARG A 362 -24.98 1.52 21.02
C ARG A 362 -24.57 1.26 19.58
N CYS A 363 -23.30 1.48 19.27
CA CYS A 363 -22.68 1.21 17.98
C CYS A 363 -21.24 0.76 18.22
N THR A 364 -20.95 -0.52 17.99
CA THR A 364 -19.63 -1.11 18.24
C THR A 364 -18.95 -1.59 16.97
N THR A 365 -19.66 -1.61 15.84
CA THR A 365 -19.15 -2.07 14.54
C THR A 365 -19.40 -1.06 13.43
N VAL A 366 -18.55 -1.09 12.41
CA VAL A 366 -18.69 -0.23 11.21
C VAL A 366 -19.94 -0.59 10.43
N SER A 367 -20.36 -1.86 10.47
CA SER A 367 -21.62 -2.30 9.85
C SER A 367 -22.84 -1.68 10.53
N GLN A 368 -22.90 -1.69 11.87
CA GLN A 368 -23.96 -1.00 12.62
C GLN A 368 -23.95 0.51 12.34
N LEU A 369 -22.76 1.13 12.29
CA LEU A 369 -22.61 2.53 11.97
C LEU A 369 -23.19 2.86 10.59
N ARG A 370 -22.82 2.07 9.56
CA ARG A 370 -23.36 2.19 8.20
C ARG A 370 -24.89 2.12 8.21
N ASP A 371 -25.46 1.09 8.84
CA ASP A 371 -26.91 0.86 8.84
C ASP A 371 -27.66 2.03 9.51
N GLN A 372 -27.12 2.57 10.60
CA GLN A 372 -27.68 3.75 11.26
C GLN A 372 -27.62 4.99 10.36
N LEU A 373 -26.48 5.26 9.72
CA LEU A 373 -26.32 6.39 8.81
C LEU A 373 -27.23 6.24 7.58
N GLU A 374 -27.35 5.04 7.01
CA GLU A 374 -28.25 4.76 5.88
C GLU A 374 -29.72 4.94 6.24
N ASN A 375 -30.11 4.63 7.49
CA ASN A 375 -31.45 4.95 7.97
C ASN A 375 -31.67 6.46 8.10
N LYS A 376 -30.68 7.20 8.60
CA LYS A 376 -30.73 8.67 8.69
C LYS A 376 -30.74 9.34 7.30
N LEU A 377 -30.12 8.73 6.28
CA LEU A 377 -30.20 9.19 4.88
C LEU A 377 -31.62 9.10 4.28
N LYS A 378 -32.50 8.27 4.83
CA LYS A 378 -33.90 8.14 4.38
C LYS A 378 -34.82 9.19 5.02
N ASP A 379 -34.36 9.86 6.08
CA ASP A 379 -35.13 10.87 6.80
C ASP A 379 -35.20 12.18 6.01
N LEU A 380 -36.42 12.59 5.65
CA LEU A 380 -36.66 13.78 4.85
C LEU A 380 -36.31 15.08 5.58
N GLN A 381 -36.46 15.13 6.90
CA GLN A 381 -36.13 16.34 7.68
C GLN A 381 -34.61 16.54 7.73
N ILE A 382 -33.87 15.46 8.01
CA ILE A 382 -32.40 15.48 8.03
C ILE A 382 -31.85 15.85 6.66
N MET A 383 -32.37 15.25 5.59
CA MET A 383 -31.91 15.52 4.23
C MET A 383 -32.25 16.94 3.74
N ARG A 384 -33.38 17.52 4.19
CA ARG A 384 -33.70 18.93 3.93
C ARG A 384 -32.67 19.86 4.58
N LEU A 385 -32.25 19.57 5.80
CA LEU A 385 -31.26 20.37 6.51
C LEU A 385 -29.84 20.20 5.92
N ALA A 386 -29.41 18.97 5.66
CA ALA A 386 -28.04 18.66 5.22
C ALA A 386 -27.79 18.96 3.73
N ASN A 387 -28.80 18.78 2.87
CA ASN A 387 -28.61 18.78 1.42
C ASN A 387 -29.68 19.58 0.64
N ASN A 388 -30.57 20.30 1.32
CA ASN A 388 -31.69 21.02 0.71
C ASN A 388 -32.57 20.12 -0.18
N GLY A 389 -32.64 18.82 0.11
CA GLY A 389 -33.36 17.85 -0.73
C GLY A 389 -32.86 16.42 -0.58
N LYS A 390 -33.42 15.51 -1.38
CA LYS A 390 -32.99 14.11 -1.42
C LYS A 390 -31.55 13.98 -1.93
N PRO A 391 -30.78 12.98 -1.47
CA PRO A 391 -29.41 12.79 -1.93
C PRO A 391 -29.40 12.41 -3.42
N LEU A 392 -28.50 13.02 -4.19
CA LEU A 392 -28.24 12.65 -5.58
C LEU A 392 -27.28 11.46 -5.64
N ARG A 393 -27.06 10.93 -6.86
CA ARG A 393 -26.16 9.81 -7.08
C ARG A 393 -24.73 10.15 -6.64
N GLU A 394 -24.30 11.37 -6.91
CA GLU A 394 -22.99 11.94 -6.60
C GLU A 394 -22.78 12.04 -5.09
N ASP A 395 -23.80 12.49 -4.35
CA ASP A 395 -23.79 12.52 -2.88
C ASP A 395 -23.61 11.11 -2.31
N GLY A 396 -24.31 10.13 -2.89
CA GLY A 396 -24.15 8.72 -2.51
C GLY A 396 -22.74 8.16 -2.78
N VAL A 397 -22.07 8.63 -3.84
CA VAL A 397 -20.66 8.25 -4.11
C VAL A 397 -19.73 8.87 -3.06
N ALA A 398 -19.91 10.15 -2.74
CA ALA A 398 -19.13 10.82 -1.70
C ALA A 398 -19.32 10.17 -0.33
N PHE A 399 -20.56 9.81 0.03
CA PHE A 399 -20.87 9.11 1.28
C PHE A 399 -20.18 7.74 1.36
N ARG A 400 -20.28 6.91 0.32
CA ARG A 400 -19.60 5.60 0.29
C ARG A 400 -18.08 5.74 0.38
N ARG A 401 -17.52 6.76 -0.28
CA ARG A 401 -16.08 7.07 -0.21
C ARG A 401 -15.65 7.50 1.19
N MET A 402 -16.44 8.32 1.88
CA MET A 402 -16.18 8.61 3.30
C MET A 402 -16.20 7.32 4.13
N MET A 403 -17.22 6.48 3.93
CA MET A 403 -17.37 5.24 4.71
C MET A 403 -16.25 4.21 4.45
N SER A 404 -15.66 4.17 3.26
CA SER A 404 -14.57 3.23 2.96
C SER A 404 -13.32 3.46 3.82
N HIS A 405 -13.10 4.67 4.34
CA HIS A 405 -11.96 4.96 5.22
C HIS A 405 -12.04 4.30 6.59
N TYR A 406 -13.21 3.80 6.98
CA TYR A 406 -13.41 3.07 8.24
C TYR A 406 -13.53 1.57 8.03
N TRP A 407 -13.73 1.11 6.79
CA TRP A 407 -13.87 -0.30 6.48
C TRP A 407 -12.51 -0.98 6.51
N ASN A 408 -12.35 -1.99 7.38
CA ASN A 408 -11.09 -2.72 7.54
C ASN A 408 -9.85 -1.84 7.85
N ASN A 409 -10.04 -0.60 8.31
CA ASN A 409 -8.94 0.37 8.46
C ASN A 409 -8.97 1.03 9.85
N THR A 410 -8.08 0.56 10.73
CA THR A 410 -7.85 1.13 12.07
C THR A 410 -6.83 2.27 12.07
N GLY A 411 -6.02 2.39 11.01
CA GLY A 411 -4.97 3.40 10.90
C GLY A 411 -5.51 4.79 10.55
N PRO A 412 -4.70 5.85 10.70
CA PRO A 412 -5.11 7.22 10.42
C PRO A 412 -5.22 7.53 8.92
N PHE A 413 -4.70 6.67 8.06
CA PHE A 413 -4.62 6.87 6.61
C PHE A 413 -5.96 6.59 5.91
N ALA A 414 -6.07 7.06 4.67
CA ALA A 414 -7.22 6.87 3.82
C ALA A 414 -7.43 5.39 3.42
N LEU A 415 -6.41 4.53 3.51
CA LEU A 415 -6.50 3.13 3.12
C LEU A 415 -5.88 2.20 4.18
N ASP A 416 -6.30 0.93 4.18
CA ASP A 416 -5.63 -0.12 4.96
C ASP A 416 -4.24 -0.44 4.38
N LEU A 417 -3.21 0.17 4.97
CA LEU A 417 -1.82 0.00 4.52
C LEU A 417 -1.29 -1.43 4.74
N VAL A 418 -1.80 -2.17 5.73
CA VAL A 418 -1.39 -3.57 5.93
C VAL A 418 -1.87 -4.39 4.74
N GLY A 419 -3.15 -4.27 4.39
CA GLY A 419 -3.72 -4.89 3.20
C GLY A 419 -3.05 -4.43 1.91
N ALA A 420 -2.64 -3.17 1.78
CA ALA A 420 -1.96 -2.70 0.57
C ALA A 420 -0.58 -3.32 0.38
N VAL A 421 0.24 -3.41 1.43
CA VAL A 421 1.54 -4.10 1.38
C VAL A 421 1.35 -5.57 1.00
N ILE A 422 0.39 -6.25 1.64
CA ILE A 422 0.09 -7.66 1.34
C ILE A 422 -0.33 -7.86 -0.13
N ARG A 423 -1.21 -6.99 -0.66
CA ARG A 423 -1.63 -7.04 -2.08
C ARG A 423 -0.46 -6.83 -3.05
N GLN A 424 0.49 -5.95 -2.71
CA GLN A 424 1.69 -5.72 -3.51
C GLN A 424 2.67 -6.90 -3.47
N GLY A 425 2.62 -7.75 -2.44
CA GLY A 425 3.51 -8.89 -2.27
C GLY A 425 3.52 -9.88 -3.44
N THR A 426 2.39 -10.10 -4.12
CA THR A 426 2.32 -10.98 -5.32
C THR A 426 3.04 -10.36 -6.51
N PHE A 427 2.95 -9.03 -6.69
CA PHE A 427 3.68 -8.33 -7.74
C PHE A 427 5.19 -8.42 -7.46
N VAL A 428 5.61 -8.13 -6.23
CA VAL A 428 7.01 -8.22 -5.79
C VAL A 428 7.61 -9.59 -6.10
N GLN A 429 6.95 -10.68 -5.66
CA GLN A 429 7.44 -12.04 -5.94
C GLN A 429 7.50 -12.39 -7.41
N LYS A 430 6.51 -11.97 -8.22
CA LYS A 430 6.53 -12.25 -9.66
C LYS A 430 7.69 -11.52 -10.35
N MET A 431 7.94 -10.28 -9.98
CA MET A 431 9.03 -9.48 -10.53
C MET A 431 10.39 -10.05 -10.15
N ASP A 432 10.55 -10.44 -8.90
CA ASP A 432 11.76 -11.05 -8.35
C ASP A 432 12.06 -12.41 -9.01
N ASN A 433 11.07 -13.31 -9.07
CA ASN A 433 11.22 -14.62 -9.72
C ASN A 433 11.58 -14.57 -11.20
N ILE A 434 11.19 -13.51 -11.91
CA ILE A 434 11.54 -13.32 -13.33
C ILE A 434 12.99 -12.85 -13.47
N ASP A 435 13.50 -12.18 -12.44
CA ASP A 435 14.88 -11.75 -12.31
C ASP A 435 15.40 -10.90 -13.49
N TRP A 436 14.61 -9.90 -13.90
CA TRP A 436 15.04 -8.96 -14.94
C TRP A 436 16.27 -8.14 -14.55
N LEU A 437 16.54 -8.01 -13.25
CA LEU A 437 17.65 -7.19 -12.74
C LEU A 437 19.01 -7.74 -13.20
N HIS A 438 19.15 -9.07 -13.22
CA HIS A 438 20.36 -9.76 -13.66
C HIS A 438 20.42 -9.99 -15.18
N SER A 439 19.41 -9.55 -15.94
CA SER A 439 19.41 -9.67 -17.39
C SER A 439 20.49 -8.78 -18.03
N PRO A 440 21.33 -9.30 -18.95
CA PRO A 440 22.31 -8.49 -19.68
C PRO A 440 21.67 -7.42 -20.57
N THR A 441 20.35 -7.51 -20.80
CA THR A 441 19.58 -6.57 -21.63
C THR A 441 18.60 -5.72 -20.81
N VAL A 442 18.80 -5.61 -19.49
CA VAL A 442 17.87 -4.91 -18.58
C VAL A 442 17.51 -3.50 -19.07
N MET A 443 18.48 -2.71 -19.52
CA MET A 443 18.24 -1.35 -20.02
C MET A 443 17.38 -1.32 -21.29
N ALA A 444 17.69 -2.19 -22.26
CA ALA A 444 16.89 -2.32 -23.48
C ALA A 444 15.47 -2.84 -23.19
N THR A 445 15.33 -3.70 -22.17
CA THR A 445 14.05 -4.19 -21.67
C THR A 445 13.21 -3.06 -21.07
N MET A 446 13.83 -2.19 -20.25
CA MET A 446 13.17 -0.98 -19.73
C MET A 446 12.72 -0.04 -20.85
N ASP A 447 13.56 0.18 -21.87
CA ASP A 447 13.19 1.00 -23.02
C ASP A 447 11.96 0.43 -23.78
N ARG A 448 11.89 -0.90 -23.92
CA ARG A 448 10.77 -1.58 -24.58
C ARG A 448 9.49 -1.52 -23.75
N LEU A 449 9.56 -1.73 -22.44
CA LEU A 449 8.36 -1.71 -21.59
C LEU A 449 7.79 -0.29 -21.46
N ILE A 450 8.62 0.75 -21.45
CA ILE A 450 8.14 2.14 -21.43
C ILE A 450 7.36 2.46 -22.71
N ARG A 451 7.84 2.00 -23.87
CA ARG A 451 7.07 2.11 -25.12
C ARG A 451 5.74 1.37 -25.05
N LYS A 452 5.71 0.14 -24.53
CA LYS A 452 4.46 -0.62 -24.34
C LYS A 452 3.50 0.09 -23.39
N TYR A 453 4.02 0.67 -22.32
CA TYR A 453 3.25 1.42 -21.34
C TYR A 453 2.56 2.64 -21.97
N HIS A 454 3.25 3.40 -22.83
CA HIS A 454 2.62 4.47 -23.61
C HIS A 454 1.50 3.98 -24.53
N VAL A 455 1.71 2.85 -25.22
CA VAL A 455 0.67 2.22 -26.06
C VAL A 455 -0.53 1.77 -25.22
N PHE A 456 -0.28 1.17 -24.05
CA PHE A 456 -1.33 0.75 -23.12
C PHE A 456 -2.19 1.93 -22.67
N PHE A 457 -1.58 3.06 -22.28
CA PHE A 457 -2.32 4.27 -21.92
C PHE A 457 -3.16 4.80 -23.07
N HIS A 458 -2.63 4.79 -24.30
CA HIS A 458 -3.39 5.19 -25.48
C HIS A 458 -4.60 4.27 -25.74
N ILE A 459 -4.43 2.95 -25.56
CA ILE A 459 -5.53 1.98 -25.68
C ILE A 459 -6.61 2.28 -24.63
N MET A 460 -6.21 2.49 -23.37
CA MET A 460 -7.15 2.74 -22.27
C MET A 460 -7.90 4.07 -22.43
N ALA A 461 -7.20 5.14 -22.83
CA ALA A 461 -7.82 6.44 -23.09
C ALA A 461 -8.80 6.40 -24.26
N SER A 462 -8.48 5.64 -25.31
CA SER A 462 -9.35 5.44 -26.48
C SER A 462 -10.56 4.55 -26.20
N ASN A 463 -10.56 3.79 -25.10
CA ASN A 463 -11.61 2.83 -24.76
C ASN A 463 -12.14 3.00 -23.32
N PRO A 464 -12.71 4.15 -22.94
CA PRO A 464 -13.03 4.48 -21.54
C PRO A 464 -14.09 3.59 -20.87
N ARG A 465 -14.84 2.81 -21.65
CA ARG A 465 -15.84 1.85 -21.15
C ARG A 465 -15.31 0.42 -21.03
N ARG A 466 -14.11 0.12 -21.53
CA ARG A 466 -13.49 -1.20 -21.48
C ARG A 466 -12.31 -1.18 -20.51
N MET A 467 -12.07 -2.31 -19.87
CA MET A 467 -10.96 -2.49 -18.95
C MET A 467 -9.99 -3.51 -19.55
N ALA A 468 -8.70 -3.22 -19.51
CA ALA A 468 -7.64 -4.16 -19.85
C ALA A 468 -6.73 -4.37 -18.63
N VAL A 469 -6.12 -5.54 -18.53
CA VAL A 469 -5.11 -5.84 -17.50
C VAL A 469 -3.73 -5.59 -18.08
N PRO A 470 -2.86 -4.76 -17.47
CA PRO A 470 -1.52 -4.56 -17.96
C PRO A 470 -0.74 -5.88 -17.85
N THR A 471 0.15 -6.10 -18.80
CA THR A 471 1.20 -7.10 -18.63
C THR A 471 2.15 -6.65 -17.53
N LEU A 472 2.87 -7.59 -16.93
CA LEU A 472 3.72 -7.32 -15.77
C LEU A 472 4.80 -6.26 -16.04
N ASP A 473 5.34 -6.21 -17.26
CA ASP A 473 6.30 -5.17 -17.70
C ASP A 473 5.68 -3.77 -17.77
N VAL A 474 4.44 -3.67 -18.26
CA VAL A 474 3.66 -2.41 -18.27
C VAL A 474 3.30 -2.00 -16.84
N ASP A 475 3.00 -2.96 -15.97
CA ASP A 475 2.65 -2.72 -14.58
C ASP A 475 3.83 -2.18 -13.76
N LEU A 476 5.07 -2.63 -14.03
CA LEU A 476 6.29 -2.04 -13.47
C LEU A 476 6.42 -0.55 -13.83
N ALA A 477 6.23 -0.19 -15.11
CA ALA A 477 6.25 1.22 -15.51
C ALA A 477 5.13 2.03 -14.85
N TRP A 478 3.95 1.43 -14.70
CA TRP A 478 2.83 2.06 -14.03
C TRP A 478 3.12 2.34 -12.55
N HIS A 479 3.58 1.34 -11.79
CA HIS A 479 3.96 1.53 -10.39
C HIS A 479 5.09 2.54 -10.25
N THR A 480 6.08 2.52 -11.15
CA THR A 480 7.16 3.54 -11.16
C THR A 480 6.61 4.94 -11.41
N HIS A 481 5.61 5.09 -12.28
CA HIS A 481 4.96 6.37 -12.53
C HIS A 481 4.16 6.87 -11.33
N GLN A 482 3.49 5.96 -10.61
CA GLN A 482 2.73 6.29 -9.40
C GLN A 482 3.61 6.86 -8.27
N LEU A 483 4.89 6.51 -8.26
CA LEU A 483 5.89 7.00 -7.31
C LEU A 483 6.38 8.43 -7.62
N ALA A 484 5.83 9.07 -8.66
CA ALA A 484 6.02 10.49 -8.96
C ALA A 484 4.67 11.22 -9.07
N PRO A 485 4.00 11.55 -7.94
CA PRO A 485 2.61 12.00 -7.91
C PRO A 485 2.31 13.24 -8.76
N GLN A 486 3.25 14.17 -8.85
CA GLN A 486 3.16 15.38 -9.69
C GLN A 486 2.96 15.06 -11.18
N ARG A 487 3.41 13.89 -11.65
CA ARG A 487 3.33 13.47 -13.05
C ARG A 487 1.98 12.80 -13.38
N ILE A 488 1.30 12.25 -12.37
CA ILE A 488 -0.01 11.58 -12.51
C ILE A 488 -1.14 12.57 -12.84
N GLY A 489 -0.99 13.86 -12.48
CA GLY A 489 -1.97 14.90 -12.81
C GLY A 489 -1.96 15.37 -14.28
N SER A 490 -1.01 14.91 -15.09
CA SER A 490 -0.86 15.29 -16.50
C SER A 490 -1.99 14.72 -17.37
N PRO A 491 -2.40 15.39 -18.48
CA PRO A 491 -3.46 14.92 -19.39
C PRO A 491 -3.34 13.47 -19.90
N MET A 492 -2.13 12.89 -19.91
CA MET A 492 -1.92 11.47 -20.21
C MET A 492 -2.48 10.52 -19.13
N ALA A 493 -2.47 10.91 -17.86
CA ALA A 493 -2.93 10.10 -16.73
C ALA A 493 -4.35 10.47 -16.28
N SER A 494 -4.83 11.69 -16.54
CA SER A 494 -6.23 12.09 -16.31
C SER A 494 -7.23 11.39 -17.25
N ASN A 495 -6.76 10.92 -18.40
CA ASN A 495 -7.54 10.09 -19.34
C ASN A 495 -7.38 8.58 -19.08
N GLY A 496 -6.60 8.19 -18.06
CA GLY A 496 -6.53 6.82 -17.58
C GLY A 496 -7.81 6.41 -16.85
N PRO A 497 -8.17 5.12 -16.85
CA PRO A 497 -9.37 4.65 -16.18
C PRO A 497 -9.27 4.97 -14.68
N ALA A 498 -10.16 5.82 -14.20
CA ALA A 498 -10.43 6.03 -12.77
C ALA A 498 -10.76 4.73 -12.00
N ARG A 499 -10.86 3.59 -12.71
CA ARG A 499 -11.09 2.23 -12.22
C ARG A 499 -9.82 1.41 -11.96
N TYR A 500 -8.61 1.91 -12.28
CA TYR A 500 -7.35 1.21 -11.97
C TYR A 500 -6.81 1.53 -10.58
N THR A 501 -7.18 2.67 -10.03
CA THR A 501 -6.90 2.98 -8.63
C THR A 501 -7.88 2.17 -7.79
N GLY A 502 -7.39 1.13 -7.12
CA GLY A 502 -8.17 0.30 -6.19
C GLY A 502 -9.04 1.18 -5.30
N SER A 503 -10.32 0.82 -5.25
CA SER A 503 -11.28 1.36 -4.29
C SER A 503 -11.10 0.68 -2.94
#